data_AF-A0A957ZVL9-F1
#
_entry.id   AF-A0A957ZVL9-F1
#
_cell.length_a   1.000
_cell.length_b   1.000
_cell.length_c   1.000
_cell.angle_alpha   90.00
_cell.angle_beta   90.00
_cell.angle_gamma   90.00
#
_symmetry.space_group_name_H-M   'P 1'
#
loop_
_entity.id
_entity.type
_entity.pdbx_description
1 polymer ?
#
loop_
_entity_poly.entity_id
_entity_poly.type
_entity_poly.pdbx_seq_one_letter_code
_entity_poly.pdbx_strand_id
1 'polypeptide(L)'
;MVRTQRAPRISLTLLLTVMAVILGLTMVVTPLEPLTRLALLISPRDILEPKTILLLVWLKRALPLLSVATLLWLFAPRPVQINARRQAARLLHNAWTFPTILVLAYGVRLAWILVYPTQPFADSEWYYRTAVQLRDGAGFVYDLQTRRPLVSWPVGYPLFLATIFRVTGPSVWVAKLANIVLAVACVALTYDLARRLFNVYVAALAALLLALLPGLVVYTSLVSTDLLFMTIFTGAYVASLRSWDAPRPGRAALAVGIVNGALALVRGPGLFMAPAWAWLQWQAMRPRLSLPRALLLTVTRTFLVLAP
;
A
#
# COMPACT_ATOMS: atom_id res chain seq x y z
N MET A 1 53.57 -10.19 -13.23
CA MET A 1 52.40 -9.32 -12.93
C MET A 1 51.26 -9.70 -13.86
N VAL A 2 50.36 -10.57 -13.42
CA VAL A 2 49.18 -10.99 -14.21
C VAL A 2 48.07 -9.97 -13.96
N ARG A 3 47.75 -9.15 -14.98
CA ARG A 3 46.56 -8.29 -14.99
C ARG A 3 45.33 -9.20 -14.98
N THR A 4 44.68 -9.34 -13.83
CA THR A 4 43.34 -9.94 -13.75
C THR A 4 42.38 -9.03 -14.50
N GLN A 5 42.03 -9.40 -15.73
CA GLN A 5 40.92 -8.82 -16.46
C GLN A 5 39.64 -9.06 -15.64
N ARG A 6 39.19 -8.05 -14.90
CA ARG A 6 37.87 -8.08 -14.26
C ARG A 6 36.84 -8.18 -15.38
N ALA A 7 36.06 -9.26 -15.40
CA ALA A 7 34.91 -9.41 -16.28
C ALA A 7 34.02 -8.16 -16.22
N PRO A 8 33.43 -7.72 -17.36
CA PRO A 8 32.56 -6.56 -17.38
C PRO A 8 31.38 -6.81 -16.43
N ARG A 9 31.32 -6.07 -15.32
CA ARG A 9 30.17 -6.12 -14.42
C ARG A 9 28.98 -5.51 -15.15
N ILE A 10 28.00 -6.35 -15.48
CA ILE A 10 26.69 -5.91 -15.95
C ILE A 10 26.15 -4.93 -14.91
N SER A 11 25.83 -3.70 -15.33
CA SER A 11 25.25 -2.73 -14.41
C SER A 11 23.84 -3.17 -14.04
N LEU A 12 23.45 -2.97 -12.77
CA LEU A 12 22.10 -3.27 -12.28
C LEU A 12 21.02 -2.62 -13.15
N THR A 13 21.31 -1.43 -13.69
CA THR A 13 20.45 -0.70 -14.62
C THR A 13 20.23 -1.46 -15.93
N LEU A 14 21.28 -2.07 -16.49
CA LEU A 14 21.17 -2.87 -17.70
C LEU A 14 20.33 -4.13 -17.43
N LEU A 15 20.55 -4.80 -16.30
CA LEU A 15 19.80 -5.99 -15.90
C LEU A 15 18.29 -5.71 -15.75
N LEU A 16 17.94 -4.65 -15.01
CA LEU A 16 16.54 -4.25 -14.81
C LEU A 16 15.87 -3.87 -16.13
N THR A 17 16.60 -3.23 -17.04
CA THR A 17 16.06 -2.87 -18.35
C THR A 17 15.83 -4.10 -19.21
N VAL A 18 16.79 -5.02 -19.25
CA VAL A 18 16.64 -6.28 -19.99
C VAL A 18 15.43 -7.07 -19.46
N MET A 19 15.24 -7.15 -18.15
CA MET A 19 14.04 -7.76 -17.57
C MET A 19 12.76 -7.05 -18.00
N ALA A 20 12.70 -5.71 -17.94
CA ALA A 20 11.53 -4.95 -18.34
C ALA A 20 11.20 -5.13 -19.83
N VAL A 21 12.22 -5.23 -20.69
CA VAL A 21 12.07 -5.46 -22.13
C VAL A 21 11.60 -6.88 -22.43
N ILE A 22 12.19 -7.89 -21.77
CA ILE A 22 11.76 -9.28 -21.88
C ILE A 22 10.30 -9.41 -21.44
N LEU A 23 9.92 -8.81 -20.31
CA LEU A 23 8.56 -8.86 -19.79
C LEU A 23 7.55 -8.16 -20.72
N GLY A 24 7.94 -7.05 -21.36
CA GLY A 24 7.11 -6.41 -22.38
C GLY A 24 6.95 -7.26 -23.63
N LEU A 25 8.05 -7.83 -24.14
CA LEU A 25 8.04 -8.68 -25.33
C LEU A 25 7.21 -9.95 -25.10
N THR A 26 7.32 -10.60 -23.94
CA THR A 26 6.48 -11.77 -23.63
C THR A 26 5.00 -11.42 -23.60
N MET A 27 4.64 -10.22 -23.12
CA MET A 27 3.25 -9.74 -23.15
C MET A 27 2.75 -9.39 -24.56
N VAL A 28 3.61 -8.88 -25.45
CA VAL A 28 3.24 -8.67 -26.87
C VAL A 28 2.97 -10.01 -27.56
N VAL A 29 3.87 -10.97 -27.37
CA VAL A 29 3.87 -12.26 -28.06
C VAL A 29 2.77 -13.19 -27.56
N THR A 30 2.40 -13.11 -26.28
CA THR A 30 1.34 -13.96 -25.71
C THR A 30 -0.03 -13.56 -26.28
N PRO A 31 -0.73 -14.43 -27.04
CA PRO A 31 -2.04 -14.09 -27.59
C PRO A 31 -3.08 -14.00 -26.45
N LEU A 32 -3.97 -13.00 -26.53
CA LEU A 32 -4.92 -12.73 -25.44
C LEU A 32 -6.03 -13.81 -25.39
N GLU A 33 -6.38 -14.35 -26.56
CA GLU A 33 -7.45 -15.33 -26.73
C GLU A 33 -7.23 -16.65 -25.96
N PRO A 34 -6.07 -17.33 -25.99
CA PRO A 34 -5.83 -18.51 -25.17
C PRO A 34 -5.79 -18.17 -23.68
N LEU A 35 -5.32 -16.98 -23.28
CA LEU A 35 -5.35 -16.54 -21.87
C LEU A 35 -6.79 -16.35 -21.38
N THR A 36 -7.65 -15.72 -22.17
CA THR A 36 -9.07 -15.55 -21.83
C THR A 36 -9.82 -16.88 -21.88
N ARG A 37 -9.55 -17.74 -22.86
CA ARG A 37 -10.14 -19.10 -22.93
C ARG A 37 -9.72 -19.96 -21.75
N LEU A 38 -8.43 -19.98 -21.37
CA LEU A 38 -7.92 -20.70 -20.21
C LEU A 38 -8.55 -20.17 -18.91
N ALA A 39 -8.65 -18.85 -18.78
CA ALA A 39 -9.30 -18.23 -17.63
C ALA A 39 -10.77 -18.68 -17.53
N LEU A 40 -11.52 -18.65 -18.64
CA LEU A 40 -12.91 -19.11 -18.72
C LEU A 40 -13.04 -20.62 -18.45
N LEU A 41 -12.07 -21.44 -18.86
CA LEU A 41 -12.03 -22.87 -18.56
C LEU A 41 -11.78 -23.19 -17.08
N ILE A 42 -10.95 -22.39 -16.40
CA ILE A 42 -10.64 -22.56 -14.97
C ILE A 42 -11.74 -21.96 -14.09
N SER A 43 -12.47 -20.95 -14.57
CA SER A 43 -13.57 -20.30 -13.87
C SER A 43 -14.83 -20.31 -14.75
N PRO A 44 -15.54 -21.46 -14.85
CA PRO A 44 -16.54 -21.73 -15.89
C PRO A 44 -17.89 -21.06 -15.70
N ARG A 45 -18.05 -20.24 -14.65
CA ARG A 45 -19.29 -19.52 -14.34
C ARG A 45 -18.90 -18.07 -14.26
N ASP A 46 -19.51 -17.18 -15.04
CA ASP A 46 -19.63 -15.70 -15.02
C ASP A 46 -18.91 -14.83 -13.95
N ILE A 47 -17.81 -15.30 -13.36
CA ILE A 47 -17.09 -14.79 -12.18
C ILE A 47 -15.81 -14.10 -12.64
N LEU A 48 -15.29 -14.44 -13.83
CA LEU A 48 -14.36 -13.57 -14.54
C LEU A 48 -15.12 -12.34 -15.01
N GLU A 49 -15.35 -11.44 -14.06
CA GLU A 49 -15.93 -10.14 -14.36
C GLU A 49 -15.10 -9.47 -15.47
N PRO A 50 -15.75 -8.67 -16.32
CA PRO A 50 -15.09 -7.86 -17.35
C PRO A 50 -13.83 -7.15 -16.84
N LYS A 51 -13.76 -6.80 -15.55
CA LYS A 51 -12.60 -6.19 -14.88
C LYS A 51 -11.30 -7.01 -15.01
N THR A 52 -11.34 -8.34 -14.94
CA THR A 52 -10.12 -9.18 -15.00
C THR A 52 -9.58 -9.23 -16.41
N ILE A 53 -10.47 -9.35 -17.40
CA ILE A 53 -10.13 -9.25 -18.82
C ILE A 53 -9.61 -7.84 -19.12
N LEU A 54 -10.26 -6.80 -18.59
CA LEU A 54 -9.82 -5.42 -18.73
C LEU A 54 -8.42 -5.22 -18.17
N LEU A 55 -8.12 -5.77 -16.98
CA LEU A 55 -6.79 -5.71 -16.37
C LEU A 55 -5.74 -6.38 -17.25
N LEU A 56 -6.03 -7.57 -17.80
CA LEU A 56 -5.13 -8.27 -18.72
C LEU A 56 -4.89 -7.47 -20.00
N VAL A 57 -5.94 -6.86 -20.56
CA VAL A 57 -5.82 -5.96 -21.72
C VAL A 57 -4.95 -4.75 -21.39
N TRP A 58 -5.15 -4.13 -20.23
CA TRP A 58 -4.34 -2.99 -19.77
C TRP A 58 -2.88 -3.39 -19.55
N LEU A 59 -2.61 -4.52 -18.90
CA LEU A 59 -1.26 -5.05 -18.72
C LEU A 59 -0.58 -5.29 -20.07
N LYS A 60 -1.30 -5.92 -21.02
CA LYS A 60 -0.80 -6.20 -22.36
C LYS A 60 -0.50 -4.94 -23.18
N ARG A 61 -1.17 -3.81 -22.91
CA ARG A 61 -0.89 -2.53 -23.58
C ARG A 61 0.18 -1.72 -22.85
N ALA A 62 0.11 -1.65 -21.53
CA ALA A 62 0.97 -0.79 -20.72
C ALA A 62 2.41 -1.33 -20.63
N LEU A 63 2.61 -2.64 -20.42
CA LEU A 63 3.95 -3.22 -20.29
C LEU A 63 4.81 -3.02 -21.55
N PRO A 64 4.33 -3.31 -22.78
CA PRO A 64 5.11 -3.08 -23.98
C PRO A 64 5.43 -1.59 -24.21
N LEU A 65 4.48 -0.69 -23.94
CA LEU A 65 4.71 0.75 -24.05
C LEU A 65 5.81 1.21 -23.07
N LEU A 66 5.78 0.71 -21.84
CA LEU A 66 6.84 0.96 -20.86
C LEU A 66 8.19 0.41 -21.33
N SER A 67 8.22 -0.79 -21.90
CA SER A 67 9.44 -1.39 -22.45
C SER A 67 10.02 -0.57 -23.62
N VAL A 68 9.17 -0.12 -24.55
CA VAL A 68 9.58 0.76 -25.66
C VAL A 68 10.09 2.09 -25.12
N ALA A 69 9.39 2.72 -24.19
CA ALA A 69 9.84 3.96 -23.56
C ALA A 69 11.19 3.79 -22.86
N THR A 70 11.40 2.65 -22.19
CA THR A 70 12.67 2.33 -21.52
C THR A 70 13.80 2.13 -22.53
N LEU A 71 13.55 1.46 -23.65
CA LEU A 71 14.50 1.29 -24.75
C LEU A 71 14.86 2.63 -25.38
N LEU A 72 13.84 3.44 -25.75
CA LEU A 72 14.03 4.78 -26.30
C LEU A 72 14.85 5.65 -25.36
N TRP A 73 14.59 5.57 -24.05
CA TRP A 73 15.39 6.26 -23.04
C TRP A 73 16.84 5.80 -23.01
N LEU A 74 17.09 4.49 -23.12
CA LEU A 74 18.44 3.92 -23.08
C LEU A 74 19.29 4.30 -24.28
N PHE A 75 18.67 4.34 -25.46
CA PHE A 75 19.30 4.75 -26.72
C PHE A 75 19.27 6.26 -26.95
N ALA A 76 18.55 7.03 -26.13
CA ALA A 76 18.53 8.49 -26.24
C ALA A 76 19.94 9.07 -26.02
N PRO A 77 20.35 10.10 -26.79
CA PRO A 77 21.63 10.75 -26.59
C PRO A 77 21.81 11.23 -25.15
N ARG A 78 23.04 11.11 -24.61
CA ARG A 78 23.38 11.63 -23.27
C ARG A 78 22.88 13.07 -22.99
N PRO A 79 22.99 14.05 -23.91
CA PRO A 79 22.44 15.39 -23.64
C PRO A 79 20.92 15.40 -23.42
N VAL A 80 20.17 14.57 -24.15
CA VAL A 80 18.72 14.42 -23.98
C VAL A 80 18.40 13.82 -22.61
N GLN A 81 19.08 12.73 -22.24
CA GLN A 81 18.90 12.09 -20.93
C GLN A 81 19.22 13.05 -19.77
N ILE A 82 20.30 13.83 -19.88
CA ILE A 82 20.70 14.81 -18.87
C ILE A 82 19.65 15.93 -18.77
N ASN A 83 19.19 16.47 -19.90
CA ASN A 83 18.22 17.56 -19.91
C ASN A 83 16.87 17.11 -19.34
N ALA A 84 16.37 15.94 -19.75
CA ALA A 84 15.14 15.36 -19.21
C ALA A 84 15.23 15.07 -17.71
N ARG A 85 16.36 14.52 -17.23
CA ARG A 85 16.59 14.34 -15.77
C ARG A 85 16.60 15.66 -15.02
N ARG A 86 17.22 16.71 -15.58
CA ARG A 86 17.23 18.05 -14.97
C ARG A 86 15.83 18.66 -14.91
N GLN A 87 15.03 18.53 -15.98
CA GLN A 87 13.65 19.00 -15.99
C GLN A 87 12.78 18.24 -15.00
N ALA A 88 12.86 16.90 -14.99
CA ALA A 88 12.15 16.08 -14.03
C ALA A 88 12.54 16.42 -12.58
N ALA A 89 13.83 16.63 -12.31
CA ALA A 89 14.29 17.07 -10.99
C ALA A 89 13.72 18.44 -10.62
N ARG A 90 13.72 19.43 -11.53
CA ARG A 90 13.12 20.75 -11.30
C ARG A 90 11.64 20.65 -10.96
N LEU A 91 10.88 19.87 -11.72
CA LEU A 91 9.47 19.64 -11.45
C LEU A 91 9.29 18.98 -10.08
N LEU A 92 10.01 17.90 -9.80
CA LEU A 92 9.85 17.15 -8.55
C LEU A 92 10.30 17.92 -7.30
N HIS A 93 11.18 18.91 -7.45
CA HIS A 93 11.61 19.80 -6.37
C HIS A 93 10.68 21.00 -6.13
N ASN A 94 9.72 21.26 -7.01
CA ASN A 94 8.77 22.36 -6.84
C ASN A 94 7.88 22.13 -5.60
N ALA A 95 7.65 23.18 -4.81
CA ALA A 95 6.79 23.14 -3.62
C ALA A 95 5.35 22.68 -3.94
N TRP A 96 4.87 22.97 -5.15
CA TRP A 96 3.53 22.58 -5.61
C TRP A 96 3.40 21.12 -6.02
N THR A 97 4.51 20.40 -6.18
CA THR A 97 4.49 19.03 -6.67
C THR A 97 3.79 18.09 -5.71
N PHE A 98 4.09 18.19 -4.42
CA PHE A 98 3.47 17.31 -3.43
C PHE A 98 1.94 17.53 -3.31
N PRO A 99 1.43 18.77 -3.16
CA PRO A 99 -0.01 19.03 -3.23
C PRO A 99 -0.65 18.53 -4.53
N THR A 100 0.00 18.76 -5.67
CA THR A 100 -0.50 18.31 -6.98
C THR A 100 -0.63 16.79 -7.03
N ILE A 101 0.34 16.04 -6.49
CA ILE A 101 0.28 14.57 -6.40
C ILE A 101 -0.90 14.13 -5.53
N LEU A 102 -1.18 14.80 -4.41
CA LEU A 102 -2.32 14.45 -3.55
C LEU A 102 -3.66 14.73 -4.23
N VAL A 103 -3.80 15.87 -4.90
CA VAL A 103 -5.00 16.21 -5.69
C VAL A 103 -5.19 15.21 -6.83
N LEU A 104 -4.12 14.85 -7.54
CA LEU A 104 -4.13 13.83 -8.58
C LEU A 104 -4.54 12.46 -8.02
N ALA A 105 -3.97 12.06 -6.88
CA ALA A 105 -4.30 10.79 -6.22
C ALA A 105 -5.79 10.71 -5.88
N TYR A 106 -6.35 11.79 -5.32
CA TYR A 106 -7.77 11.90 -5.02
C TYR A 106 -8.62 11.87 -6.30
N GLY A 107 -8.30 12.73 -7.28
CA GLY A 107 -9.06 12.89 -8.51
C GLY A 107 -9.15 11.62 -9.35
N VAL A 108 -8.04 10.89 -9.52
CA VAL A 108 -8.02 9.63 -10.28
C VAL A 108 -8.90 8.57 -9.63
N ARG A 109 -8.88 8.47 -8.29
CA ARG A 109 -9.69 7.49 -7.55
C ARG A 109 -11.17 7.85 -7.54
N LEU A 110 -11.48 9.13 -7.37
CA LEU A 110 -12.85 9.63 -7.47
C LEU A 110 -13.42 9.38 -8.87
N ALA A 111 -12.67 9.75 -9.92
CA ALA A 111 -13.06 9.48 -11.30
C ALA A 111 -13.29 7.99 -11.54
N TRP A 112 -12.40 7.12 -11.04
CA TRP A 112 -12.57 5.67 -11.16
C TRP A 112 -13.88 5.17 -10.54
N ILE A 113 -14.21 5.62 -9.32
CA ILE A 113 -15.45 5.21 -8.64
C ILE A 113 -16.71 5.73 -9.34
N LEU A 114 -16.65 6.93 -9.93
CA LEU A 114 -17.76 7.51 -10.70
C LEU A 114 -17.98 6.79 -12.04
N VAL A 115 -16.91 6.41 -12.73
CA VAL A 115 -16.99 5.70 -14.03
C VAL A 115 -17.36 4.23 -13.84
N TYR A 116 -16.88 3.59 -12.77
CA TYR A 116 -17.12 2.18 -12.47
C TYR A 116 -17.81 2.01 -11.11
N PRO A 117 -19.14 2.19 -11.04
CA PRO A 117 -19.90 2.06 -9.80
C PRO A 117 -20.00 0.58 -9.37
N THR A 118 -19.00 0.09 -8.64
CA THR A 118 -18.98 -1.27 -8.08
C THR A 118 -19.96 -1.43 -6.92
N GLN A 119 -20.52 -2.62 -6.76
CA GLN A 119 -21.25 -3.00 -5.54
C GLN A 119 -20.39 -3.93 -4.67
N PRO A 120 -20.56 -3.92 -3.33
CA PRO A 120 -19.88 -4.88 -2.47
C PRO A 120 -20.29 -6.31 -2.84
N PHE A 121 -19.31 -7.20 -2.94
CA PHE A 121 -19.52 -8.62 -3.20
C PHE A 121 -18.56 -9.44 -2.33
N ALA A 122 -18.98 -10.65 -1.94
CA ALA A 122 -18.22 -11.56 -1.08
C ALA A 122 -17.69 -10.84 0.19
N ASP A 123 -16.38 -10.83 0.42
CA ASP A 123 -15.75 -10.21 1.60
C ASP A 123 -16.13 -8.73 1.75
N SER A 124 -16.24 -7.99 0.65
CA SER A 124 -16.63 -6.57 0.70
C SER A 124 -18.04 -6.37 1.23
N GLU A 125 -18.96 -7.26 0.87
CA GLU A 125 -20.32 -7.25 1.39
C GLU A 125 -20.34 -7.60 2.88
N TRP A 126 -19.52 -8.57 3.29
CA TRP A 126 -19.38 -8.94 4.68
C TRP A 126 -18.88 -7.76 5.53
N TYR A 127 -17.76 -7.13 5.14
CA TYR A 127 -17.21 -5.97 5.86
C TYR A 127 -18.23 -4.82 5.98
N TYR A 128 -18.98 -4.55 4.90
CA TYR A 128 -20.01 -3.52 4.90
C TYR A 128 -21.15 -3.86 5.87
N ARG A 129 -21.72 -5.06 5.77
CA ARG A 129 -22.84 -5.49 6.63
C ARG A 129 -22.45 -5.51 8.11
N THR A 130 -21.26 -6.00 8.43
CA THR A 130 -20.76 -6.02 9.80
C THR A 130 -20.56 -4.60 10.34
N ALA A 131 -20.10 -3.65 9.52
CA ALA A 131 -20.01 -2.24 9.93
C ALA A 131 -21.39 -1.63 10.25
N VAL A 132 -22.43 -1.96 9.45
CA VAL A 132 -23.81 -1.54 9.71
C VAL A 132 -24.33 -2.13 11.02
N GLN A 133 -24.13 -3.42 11.24
CA GLN A 133 -24.54 -4.11 12.48
C GLN A 133 -23.85 -3.54 13.73
N LEU A 134 -22.54 -3.26 13.64
CA LEU A 134 -21.78 -2.64 14.72
C LEU A 134 -22.29 -1.24 15.05
N ARG A 135 -22.62 -0.45 14.02
CA ARG A 135 -23.24 0.86 14.19
C ARG A 135 -24.58 0.74 14.92
N ASP A 136 -25.40 -0.26 14.57
CA ASP A 136 -26.73 -0.50 15.14
C ASP A 136 -26.71 -1.11 16.55
N GLY A 137 -25.52 -1.35 17.11
CA GLY A 137 -25.37 -1.89 18.46
C GLY A 137 -25.59 -3.39 18.56
N ALA A 138 -25.64 -4.12 17.44
CA ALA A 138 -25.80 -5.57 17.44
C ALA A 138 -24.56 -6.34 17.93
N GLY A 139 -23.42 -5.66 18.07
CA GLY A 139 -22.15 -6.25 18.46
C GLY A 139 -21.39 -6.90 17.30
N PHE A 140 -20.22 -7.47 17.59
CA PHE A 140 -19.40 -8.21 16.62
C PHE A 140 -19.73 -9.70 16.67
N VAL A 141 -20.78 -10.08 15.93
CA VAL A 141 -21.35 -11.44 15.95
C VAL A 141 -21.26 -12.11 14.58
N TYR A 142 -21.18 -13.44 14.55
CA TYR A 142 -21.18 -14.24 13.32
C TYR A 142 -22.49 -14.09 12.56
N ASP A 143 -23.60 -14.19 13.30
CA ASP A 143 -24.94 -13.96 12.79
C ASP A 143 -25.85 -13.39 13.90
N LEU A 144 -26.89 -12.67 13.47
CA LEU A 144 -27.81 -11.98 14.37
C LEU A 144 -28.78 -12.92 15.10
N GLN A 145 -28.98 -14.14 14.61
CA GLN A 145 -29.92 -15.11 15.19
C GLN A 145 -29.30 -15.84 16.39
N THR A 146 -28.09 -16.36 16.23
CA THR A 146 -27.37 -17.10 17.27
C THR A 146 -26.58 -16.18 18.19
N ARG A 147 -26.29 -14.94 17.75
CA ARG A 147 -25.43 -13.96 18.44
C ARG A 147 -24.07 -14.53 18.87
N ARG A 148 -23.59 -15.57 18.19
CA ARG A 148 -22.30 -16.17 18.50
C ARG A 148 -21.19 -15.14 18.23
N PRO A 149 -20.27 -14.92 19.18
CA PRO A 149 -19.19 -13.96 18.99
C PRO A 149 -18.29 -14.42 17.84
N LEU A 150 -17.92 -13.47 16.98
CA LEU A 150 -17.07 -13.76 15.84
C LEU A 150 -15.59 -13.62 16.22
N VAL A 151 -14.85 -14.73 16.20
CA VAL A 151 -13.42 -14.75 16.57
C VAL A 151 -12.51 -14.93 15.35
N SER A 152 -13.07 -15.36 14.22
CA SER A 152 -12.30 -15.77 13.04
C SER A 152 -11.86 -14.62 12.13
N TRP A 153 -12.45 -13.43 12.26
CA TRP A 153 -12.10 -12.26 11.45
C TRP A 153 -11.77 -11.02 12.29
N PRO A 154 -10.77 -10.21 11.88
CA PRO A 154 -10.44 -8.98 12.59
C PRO A 154 -11.52 -7.90 12.45
N VAL A 155 -11.83 -7.21 13.56
CA VAL A 155 -12.91 -6.21 13.65
C VAL A 155 -12.53 -4.82 13.12
N GLY A 156 -11.23 -4.56 12.89
CA GLY A 156 -10.68 -3.22 12.72
C GLY A 156 -11.29 -2.42 11.56
N TYR A 157 -11.45 -3.04 10.38
CA TYR A 157 -12.06 -2.34 9.23
C TYR A 157 -13.58 -2.13 9.37
N PRO A 158 -14.38 -3.15 9.78
CA PRO A 158 -15.78 -2.93 10.14
C PRO A 158 -15.99 -1.85 11.20
N LEU A 159 -15.15 -1.82 12.24
CA LEU A 159 -15.24 -0.81 13.32
C LEU A 159 -14.92 0.60 12.81
N PHE A 160 -13.91 0.74 11.95
CA PHE A 160 -13.58 2.00 11.28
C PHE A 160 -14.78 2.54 10.49
N LEU A 161 -15.40 1.70 9.66
CA LEU A 161 -16.58 2.09 8.88
C LEU A 161 -17.80 2.37 9.78
N ALA A 162 -18.05 1.56 10.80
CA ALA A 162 -19.14 1.75 11.74
C ALA A 162 -19.05 3.13 12.43
N THR A 163 -17.83 3.55 12.78
CA THR A 163 -17.58 4.86 13.38
C THR A 163 -17.95 6.00 12.44
N ILE A 164 -17.63 5.89 11.15
CA ILE A 164 -18.01 6.87 10.13
C ILE A 164 -19.53 6.86 9.93
N PHE A 165 -20.13 5.68 9.81
CA PHE A 165 -21.56 5.51 9.58
C PHE A 165 -22.44 5.99 10.73
N ARG A 166 -21.90 6.15 11.95
CA ARG A 166 -22.63 6.81 13.05
C ARG A 166 -22.97 8.27 12.74
N VAL A 167 -22.12 8.96 11.96
CA VAL A 167 -22.32 10.38 11.63
C VAL A 167 -22.97 10.54 10.27
N THR A 168 -22.58 9.72 9.30
CA THR A 168 -23.02 9.88 7.89
C THR A 168 -24.23 9.02 7.51
N GLY A 169 -24.55 8.00 8.30
CA GLY A 169 -25.39 6.88 7.87
C GLY A 169 -24.61 5.86 7.03
N PRO A 170 -25.20 4.67 6.79
CA PRO A 170 -24.56 3.56 6.11
C PRO A 170 -24.71 3.74 4.61
N SER A 171 -23.59 3.83 3.90
CA SER A 171 -23.61 3.96 2.45
C SER A 171 -22.34 3.37 1.87
N VAL A 172 -22.49 2.56 0.82
CA VAL A 172 -21.36 2.06 0.02
C VAL A 172 -20.56 3.23 -0.52
N TRP A 173 -21.23 4.34 -0.86
CA TRP A 173 -20.53 5.51 -1.37
C TRP A 173 -19.64 6.14 -0.28
N VAL A 174 -20.15 6.28 0.93
CA VAL A 174 -19.36 6.76 2.08
C VAL A 174 -18.16 5.85 2.36
N ALA A 175 -18.34 4.52 2.30
CA ALA A 175 -17.23 3.58 2.51
C ALA A 175 -16.10 3.76 1.46
N LYS A 176 -16.45 3.95 0.19
CA LYS A 176 -15.47 4.20 -0.87
C LYS A 176 -14.81 5.58 -0.74
N LEU A 177 -15.54 6.62 -0.32
CA LEU A 177 -14.94 7.93 0.00
C LEU A 177 -13.93 7.82 1.15
N ALA A 178 -14.27 7.06 2.20
CA ALA A 178 -13.34 6.78 3.29
C ALA A 178 -12.07 6.07 2.79
N ASN A 179 -12.22 5.11 1.87
CA ASN A 179 -11.09 4.45 1.22
C ASN A 179 -10.23 5.41 0.36
N ILE A 180 -10.84 6.37 -0.34
CA ILE A 180 -10.08 7.42 -1.04
C ILE A 180 -9.25 8.23 -0.05
N VAL A 181 -9.84 8.66 1.07
CA VAL A 181 -9.13 9.41 2.11
C VAL A 181 -7.95 8.61 2.66
N LEU A 182 -8.15 7.31 2.95
CA LEU A 182 -7.08 6.41 3.37
C LEU A 182 -5.99 6.30 2.30
N ALA A 183 -6.35 6.13 1.03
CA ALA A 183 -5.38 6.01 -0.05
C ALA A 183 -4.55 7.29 -0.23
N VAL A 184 -5.16 8.47 -0.15
CA VAL A 184 -4.46 9.76 -0.20
C VAL A 184 -3.56 9.94 1.02
N ALA A 185 -4.03 9.57 2.22
CA ALA A 185 -3.22 9.57 3.43
C ALA A 185 -2.01 8.63 3.29
N CYS A 186 -2.19 7.44 2.70
CA CYS A 186 -1.11 6.51 2.42
C CYS A 186 -0.07 7.13 1.47
N VAL A 187 -0.49 7.80 0.38
CA VAL A 187 0.41 8.54 -0.52
C VAL A 187 1.21 9.61 0.22
N ALA A 188 0.54 10.39 1.08
CA ALA A 188 1.21 11.41 1.90
C ALA A 188 2.23 10.81 2.88
N LEU A 189 1.89 9.71 3.54
CA LEU A 189 2.78 9.01 4.47
C LEU A 189 3.98 8.38 3.74
N THR A 190 3.77 7.81 2.55
CA THR A 190 4.85 7.29 1.71
C THR A 190 5.79 8.41 1.27
N TYR A 191 5.27 9.60 0.93
CA TYR A 191 6.11 10.75 0.64
C TYR A 191 6.97 11.15 1.84
N ASP A 192 6.38 11.31 3.04
CA ASP A 192 7.16 11.67 4.23
C ASP A 192 8.21 10.60 4.57
N LEU A 193 7.85 9.33 4.43
CA LEU A 193 8.76 8.21 4.64
C LEU A 193 9.96 8.26 3.69
N ALA A 194 9.70 8.33 2.38
CA ALA A 194 10.75 8.34 1.37
C ALA A 194 11.61 9.61 1.44
N ARG A 195 11.03 10.74 1.83
CA ARG A 195 11.78 11.99 2.04
C ARG A 195 12.79 11.85 3.18
N ARG A 196 12.43 11.13 4.25
CA ARG A 196 13.29 10.89 5.42
C ARG A 196 14.40 9.89 5.14
N LEU A 197 14.08 8.81 4.42
CA LEU A 197 15.04 7.73 4.14
C LEU A 197 15.98 8.06 2.98
N PHE A 198 15.53 8.89 2.05
CA PHE A 198 16.26 9.21 0.83
C PHE A 198 16.33 10.72 0.62
N ASN A 199 15.54 11.25 -0.31
CA ASN A 199 15.52 12.66 -0.66
C ASN A 199 14.15 13.05 -1.26
N VAL A 200 13.94 14.35 -1.47
CA VAL A 200 12.67 14.92 -1.99
C VAL A 200 12.32 14.36 -3.37
N TYR A 201 13.31 14.15 -4.24
CA TYR A 201 13.08 13.59 -5.58
C TYR A 201 12.51 12.17 -5.50
N VAL A 202 13.14 11.28 -4.71
CA VAL A 202 12.68 9.91 -4.50
C VAL A 202 11.30 9.89 -3.83
N ALA A 203 11.06 10.82 -2.90
CA ALA A 203 9.77 10.96 -2.24
C ALA A 203 8.64 11.32 -3.20
N ALA A 204 8.85 12.32 -4.04
CA ALA A 204 7.87 12.75 -5.03
C ALA A 204 7.61 11.65 -6.07
N LEU A 205 8.65 10.94 -6.50
CA LEU A 205 8.50 9.82 -7.43
C LEU A 205 7.73 8.65 -6.79
N ALA A 206 8.06 8.25 -5.56
CA ALA A 206 7.36 7.18 -4.85
C ALA A 206 5.88 7.52 -4.63
N ALA A 207 5.58 8.76 -4.23
CA ALA A 207 4.21 9.25 -4.06
C ALA A 207 3.43 9.28 -5.38
N LEU A 208 4.05 9.75 -6.47
CA LEU A 208 3.43 9.78 -7.80
C LEU A 208 3.14 8.37 -8.32
N LEU A 209 4.09 7.43 -8.17
CA LEU A 209 3.90 6.04 -8.54
C LEU A 209 2.74 5.41 -7.76
N LEU A 210 2.66 5.64 -6.45
CA LEU A 210 1.57 5.12 -5.61
C LEU A 210 0.22 5.79 -5.95
N ALA A 211 0.24 7.09 -6.28
CA ALA A 211 -0.95 7.84 -6.68
C ALA A 211 -1.56 7.29 -7.97
N LEU A 212 -0.73 6.84 -8.92
CA LEU A 212 -1.17 6.38 -10.24
C LEU A 212 -1.18 4.86 -10.40
N LEU A 213 -0.74 4.09 -9.40
CA LEU A 213 -0.68 2.64 -9.47
C LEU A 213 -2.09 2.06 -9.68
N PRO A 214 -2.40 1.44 -10.85
CA PRO A 214 -3.76 1.06 -11.19
C PRO A 214 -4.40 0.14 -10.16
N GLY A 215 -3.63 -0.83 -9.63
CA GLY A 215 -4.11 -1.72 -8.58
C GLY A 215 -4.66 -0.97 -7.37
N LEU A 216 -3.92 0.02 -6.84
CA LEU A 216 -4.37 0.79 -5.68
C LEU A 216 -5.50 1.76 -6.00
N VAL A 217 -5.62 2.21 -7.25
CA VAL A 217 -6.77 2.98 -7.71
C VAL A 217 -8.02 2.10 -7.67
N VAL A 218 -7.96 0.90 -8.27
CA VAL A 218 -9.10 -0.04 -8.29
C VAL A 218 -9.51 -0.48 -6.89
N TYR A 219 -8.55 -0.71 -5.99
CA TYR A 219 -8.84 -1.12 -4.61
C TYR A 219 -9.64 -0.08 -3.82
N THR A 220 -9.65 1.19 -4.22
CA THR A 220 -10.52 2.19 -3.56
C THR A 220 -12.01 1.93 -3.76
N SER A 221 -12.37 1.23 -4.84
CA SER A 221 -13.74 0.79 -5.12
C SER A 221 -14.16 -0.46 -4.35
N LEU A 222 -13.23 -1.13 -3.66
CA LEU A 222 -13.48 -2.35 -2.89
C LEU A 222 -13.57 -1.99 -1.40
N VAL A 223 -14.64 -2.44 -0.75
CA VAL A 223 -14.80 -2.28 0.71
C VAL A 223 -13.92 -3.33 1.38
N SER A 224 -12.64 -3.02 1.55
CA SER A 224 -11.63 -3.99 2.00
C SER A 224 -10.67 -3.41 3.04
N THR A 225 -10.07 -4.31 3.82
CA THR A 225 -9.08 -4.00 4.86
C THR A 225 -7.76 -3.44 4.31
N ASP A 226 -7.44 -3.65 3.03
CA ASP A 226 -6.11 -3.39 2.46
C ASP A 226 -5.67 -1.93 2.62
N LEU A 227 -6.53 -0.96 2.26
CA LEU A 227 -6.15 0.46 2.30
C LEU A 227 -5.99 0.96 3.73
N LEU A 228 -6.86 0.53 4.65
CA LEU A 228 -6.72 0.85 6.06
C LEU A 228 -5.42 0.26 6.62
N PHE A 229 -5.15 -1.01 6.32
CA PHE A 229 -3.94 -1.69 6.74
C PHE A 229 -2.68 -0.98 6.20
N MET A 230 -2.60 -0.72 4.89
CA MET A 230 -1.47 -0.04 4.26
C MET A 230 -1.23 1.35 4.84
N THR A 231 -2.30 2.10 5.11
CA THR A 231 -2.21 3.45 5.67
C THR A 231 -1.67 3.43 7.10
N ILE A 232 -2.27 2.61 7.97
CA ILE A 232 -1.81 2.48 9.36
C ILE A 232 -0.39 1.90 9.40
N PHE A 233 -0.06 0.96 8.51
CA PHE A 233 1.26 0.33 8.45
C PHE A 233 2.34 1.35 8.06
N THR A 234 2.12 2.13 7.00
CA THR A 234 3.03 3.19 6.60
C THR A 234 3.14 4.28 7.67
N GLY A 235 2.01 4.62 8.30
CA GLY A 235 1.94 5.60 9.39
C GLY A 235 2.70 5.17 10.62
N ALA A 236 2.62 3.89 10.99
CA ALA A 236 3.43 3.30 12.05
C ALA A 236 4.92 3.53 11.75
N TYR A 237 5.34 3.42 10.48
CA TYR A 237 6.75 3.42 10.06
C TYR A 237 7.33 4.80 10.20
N VAL A 238 6.57 5.76 9.69
CA VAL A 238 6.83 7.18 9.90
C VAL A 238 6.90 7.51 11.39
N ALA A 239 5.94 7.04 12.21
CA ALA A 239 5.93 7.30 13.65
C ALA A 239 7.14 6.69 14.37
N SER A 240 7.57 5.49 13.96
CA SER A 240 8.71 4.80 14.54
C SER A 240 10.03 5.48 14.20
N LEU A 241 10.22 5.94 12.96
CA LEU A 241 11.39 6.74 12.61
C LEU A 241 11.40 8.06 13.39
N ARG A 242 10.24 8.73 13.56
CA ARG A 242 10.13 9.95 14.37
C ARG A 242 10.39 9.71 15.86
N SER A 243 10.13 8.50 16.35
CA SER A 243 10.37 8.13 17.76
C SER A 243 11.86 8.13 18.12
N TRP A 244 12.75 7.94 17.14
CA TRP A 244 14.20 7.92 17.35
C TRP A 244 14.74 9.28 17.78
N ASP A 245 14.15 10.35 17.25
CA ASP A 245 14.53 11.73 17.57
C ASP A 245 13.75 12.29 18.76
N ALA A 246 12.85 11.51 19.36
CA ALA A 246 11.93 12.00 20.37
C ALA A 246 12.63 12.21 21.73
N PRO A 247 12.40 13.35 22.41
CA PRO A 247 12.95 13.59 23.76
C PRO A 247 12.52 12.55 24.79
N ARG A 248 11.37 11.89 24.57
CA ARG A 248 10.75 10.91 25.48
C ARG A 248 10.50 9.57 24.76
N PRO A 249 11.51 8.70 24.64
CA PRO A 249 11.43 7.46 23.86
C PRO A 249 10.36 6.48 24.38
N GLY A 250 10.02 6.52 25.66
CA GLY A 250 8.98 5.65 26.25
C GLY A 250 7.57 5.94 25.74
N ARG A 251 7.17 7.22 25.62
CA ARG A 251 5.84 7.59 25.10
C ARG A 251 5.73 7.30 23.60
N ALA A 252 6.81 7.54 22.87
CA ALA A 252 6.86 7.26 21.44
C ALA A 252 6.79 5.75 21.16
N ALA A 253 7.48 4.92 21.97
CA ALA A 253 7.36 3.47 21.90
C ALA A 253 5.95 2.95 22.21
N LEU A 254 5.28 3.53 23.22
CA LEU A 254 3.89 3.19 23.53
C LEU A 254 2.96 3.54 22.37
N ALA A 255 3.11 4.72 21.76
CA ALA A 255 2.33 5.12 20.60
C ALA A 255 2.53 4.15 19.42
N VAL A 256 3.77 3.74 19.15
CA VAL A 256 4.05 2.73 18.11
C VAL A 256 3.42 1.38 18.48
N GLY A 257 3.45 0.97 19.75
CA GLY A 257 2.79 -0.26 20.22
C GLY A 257 1.28 -0.24 19.99
N ILE A 258 0.61 0.86 20.36
CA ILE A 258 -0.83 1.05 20.13
C ILE A 258 -1.17 0.96 18.64
N VAL A 259 -0.38 1.61 17.78
CA VAL A 259 -0.59 1.57 16.33
C VAL A 259 -0.39 0.16 15.76
N ASN A 260 0.58 -0.61 16.28
CA ASN A 260 0.75 -2.02 15.91
C ASN A 260 -0.40 -2.91 16.39
N GLY A 261 -0.93 -2.66 17.59
CA GLY A 261 -2.14 -3.32 18.08
C GLY A 261 -3.33 -3.04 17.16
N ALA A 262 -3.51 -1.79 16.73
CA ALA A 262 -4.53 -1.43 15.75
C ALA A 262 -4.35 -2.17 14.40
N LEU A 263 -3.11 -2.39 13.94
CA LEU A 263 -2.83 -3.18 12.74
C LEU A 263 -3.25 -4.64 12.87
N ALA A 264 -2.98 -5.25 14.02
CA ALA A 264 -3.40 -6.61 14.33
C ALA A 264 -4.93 -6.77 14.26
N LEU A 265 -5.66 -5.75 14.72
CA LEU A 265 -7.12 -5.69 14.63
C LEU A 265 -7.63 -5.50 13.20
N VAL A 266 -6.82 -4.99 12.28
CA VAL A 266 -7.22 -4.81 10.88
C VAL A 266 -6.93 -6.08 10.08
N ARG A 267 -5.73 -6.66 10.24
CA ARG A 267 -5.35 -7.93 9.61
C ARG A 267 -4.34 -8.69 10.46
N GLY A 268 -4.47 -10.03 10.49
CA GLY A 268 -3.54 -10.94 11.18
C GLY A 268 -2.04 -10.71 10.88
N PRO A 269 -1.62 -10.41 9.63
CA PRO A 269 -0.23 -10.08 9.33
C PRO A 269 0.37 -8.91 10.12
N GLY A 270 -0.46 -8.01 10.65
CA GLY A 270 -0.02 -6.92 11.52
C GLY A 270 0.68 -7.38 12.79
N LEU A 271 0.39 -8.58 13.29
CA LEU A 271 1.05 -9.16 14.47
C LEU A 271 2.52 -9.49 14.23
N PHE A 272 2.85 -10.02 13.04
CA PHE A 272 4.24 -10.37 12.69
C PHE A 272 5.14 -9.15 12.54
N MET A 273 4.53 -7.96 12.44
CA MET A 273 5.26 -6.72 12.36
C MET A 273 5.76 -6.31 13.74
N ALA A 274 5.01 -6.49 14.83
CA ALA A 274 5.44 -6.05 16.17
C ALA A 274 6.90 -6.41 16.56
N PRO A 275 7.43 -7.64 16.32
CA PRO A 275 8.83 -7.97 16.59
C PRO A 275 9.86 -7.19 15.76
N ALA A 276 9.58 -6.94 14.48
CA ALA A 276 10.48 -6.18 13.62
C ALA A 276 10.58 -4.71 14.08
N TRP A 277 9.49 -4.18 14.62
CA TRP A 277 9.39 -2.80 15.07
C TRP A 277 10.02 -2.59 16.44
N ALA A 278 9.79 -3.56 17.32
CA ALA A 278 10.53 -3.77 18.55
C ALA A 278 12.04 -3.81 18.31
N TRP A 279 12.49 -4.58 17.32
CA TRP A 279 13.91 -4.68 16.96
C TRP A 279 14.48 -3.37 16.41
N LEU A 280 13.75 -2.67 15.54
CA LEU A 280 14.14 -1.34 15.04
C LEU A 280 14.25 -0.31 16.17
N GLN A 281 13.31 -0.32 17.13
CA GLN A 281 13.38 0.54 18.31
C GLN A 281 14.54 0.18 19.23
N TRP A 282 14.83 -1.12 19.41
CA TRP A 282 15.99 -1.57 20.19
C TRP A 282 17.30 -1.08 19.57
N GLN A 283 17.46 -1.16 18.25
CA GLN A 283 18.64 -0.63 17.57
C GLN A 283 18.82 0.86 17.80
N ALA A 284 17.73 1.64 17.79
CA ALA A 284 17.79 3.07 18.07
C ALA A 284 18.14 3.40 19.54
N MET A 285 17.84 2.49 20.48
CA MET A 285 18.13 2.67 21.91
C MET A 285 19.46 2.04 22.36
N ARG A 286 20.19 1.34 21.47
CA ARG A 286 21.49 0.69 21.75
C ARG A 286 22.52 1.56 22.47
N PRO A 287 22.63 2.89 22.25
CA PRO A 287 23.59 3.70 22.99
C PRO A 287 23.24 3.93 24.47
N ARG A 288 22.04 3.54 24.94
CA ARG A 288 21.49 4.00 26.23
C ARG A 288 21.01 2.89 27.18
N LEU A 289 20.98 1.61 26.81
CA LEU A 289 20.42 0.53 27.64
C LEU A 289 21.17 -0.80 27.51
N SER A 290 21.30 -1.53 28.63
CA SER A 290 21.82 -2.90 28.65
C SER A 290 20.81 -3.91 28.07
N LEU A 291 21.33 -4.93 27.39
CA LEU A 291 20.60 -6.00 26.68
C LEU A 291 19.35 -6.54 27.43
N PRO A 292 19.43 -6.89 28.74
CA PRO A 292 18.28 -7.47 29.45
C PRO A 292 17.15 -6.47 29.71
N ARG A 293 17.45 -5.18 29.95
CA ARG A 293 16.41 -4.16 30.18
C ARG A 293 15.68 -3.78 28.90
N ALA A 294 16.38 -3.75 27.77
CA ALA A 294 15.76 -3.50 26.48
C ALA A 294 14.86 -4.66 26.04
N LEU A 295 15.30 -5.91 26.24
CA LEU A 295 14.48 -7.11 26.00
C LEU A 295 13.25 -7.13 26.89
N LEU A 296 13.39 -6.88 28.20
CA LEU A 296 12.28 -6.83 29.14
C LEU A 296 11.24 -5.78 28.70
N LEU A 297 11.67 -4.53 28.44
CA LEU A 297 10.75 -3.47 28.00
C LEU A 297 10.06 -3.77 26.67
N THR A 298 10.76 -4.42 25.75
CA THR A 298 10.24 -4.79 24.44
C THR A 298 9.21 -5.90 24.54
N VAL A 299 9.51 -6.93 25.34
CA VAL A 299 8.60 -8.04 25.66
C VAL A 299 7.40 -7.51 26.41
N THR A 300 7.57 -6.73 27.49
CA THR A 300 6.46 -6.16 28.27
C THR A 300 5.55 -5.25 27.42
N ARG A 301 6.11 -4.45 26.51
CA ARG A 301 5.32 -3.59 25.60
C ARG A 301 4.60 -4.36 24.51
N THR A 302 5.17 -5.46 24.03
CA THR A 302 4.52 -6.36 23.07
C THR A 302 3.41 -7.17 23.77
N PHE A 303 3.65 -7.64 25.00
CA PHE A 303 2.66 -8.35 25.81
C PHE A 303 1.50 -7.46 26.28
N LEU A 304 1.74 -6.19 26.59
CA LEU A 304 0.68 -5.21 26.90
C LEU A 304 -0.25 -4.92 25.70
N VAL A 305 0.19 -5.22 24.47
CA VAL A 305 -0.62 -5.09 23.25
C VAL A 305 -1.35 -6.41 22.92
N LEU A 306 -0.92 -7.53 23.50
CA LEU A 306 -1.49 -8.87 23.31
C LEU A 306 -2.43 -9.30 24.44
N ALA A 307 -2.47 -8.56 25.55
CA ALA A 307 -3.44 -8.79 26.61
C ALA A 307 -4.83 -8.34 26.11
N PRO A 308 -5.81 -9.26 25.99
CA PRO A 308 -7.18 -8.91 25.62
C PRO A 308 -7.86 -7.98 26.62
#